data_AF-A0A8D9BL84-F1
#
_entry.id   AF-A0A8D9BL84-F1
#
_cell.length_a   1.000
_cell.length_b   1.000
_cell.length_c   1.000
_cell.angle_alpha   90.00
_cell.angle_beta   90.00
_cell.angle_gamma   90.00
#
_symmetry.space_group_name_H-M   'P 1'
#
loop_
_entity.id
_entity.type
_entity.pdbx_description
1 polymer ?
#
loop_
_entity_poly.entity_id
_entity_poly.type
_entity_poly.pdbx_seq_one_letter_code
_entity_poly.pdbx_strand_id
1 'polypeptide(L)'
;MGVNTAHNGSEYSTQSGKETLETLIQAHFPGSENIDCSVPSDTVRPGTSYRRPQKDDWKLAKRVVTHNRLDWALGTFEPYKAAGNDGIFPALLQQAKEMLIPILLILCKLFRASIYSNRLYTNDLEEWKGAVHSQTKK
;
A
#
# COMPACT_ATOMS: atom_id res chain seq x y z
N MET A 1 -43.52 45.48 19.05
CA MET A 1 -42.99 45.01 17.76
C MET A 1 -41.55 44.60 18.01
N GLY A 2 -41.33 43.28 18.09
CA GLY A 2 -40.01 42.71 18.40
C GLY A 2 -39.21 42.46 17.13
N VAL A 3 -37.90 42.66 17.23
CA VAL A 3 -36.92 42.18 16.27
C VAL A 3 -35.85 41.47 17.09
N ASN A 4 -35.97 40.14 17.15
CA ASN A 4 -34.96 39.26 17.71
C ASN A 4 -33.95 38.96 16.61
N THR A 5 -32.74 39.51 16.70
CA THR A 5 -31.59 39.06 15.92
C THR A 5 -31.05 37.78 16.56
N ALA A 6 -31.54 36.64 16.08
CA ALA A 6 -30.91 35.35 16.34
C ALA A 6 -29.57 35.31 15.59
N HIS A 7 -28.47 35.24 16.33
CA HIS A 7 -27.16 34.94 15.76
C HIS A 7 -27.19 33.52 15.18
N ASN A 8 -26.77 33.42 13.92
CA ASN A 8 -26.71 32.21 13.11
C ASN A 8 -25.99 31.06 13.83
N GLY A 9 -26.77 30.04 14.19
CA GLY A 9 -26.30 28.75 14.69
C GLY A 9 -26.51 27.63 13.66
N SER A 10 -26.15 27.87 12.40
CA SER A 10 -26.20 26.83 11.36
C SER A 10 -24.89 26.84 10.59
N GLU A 11 -24.09 25.78 10.73
CA GLU A 11 -23.33 25.18 9.62
C GLU A 11 -22.46 24.02 10.14
N TYR A 12 -23.11 22.95 10.61
CA TYR A 12 -22.47 21.62 10.70
C TYR A 12 -23.25 20.59 9.86
N SER A 13 -24.06 21.06 8.91
CA SER A 13 -24.87 20.18 8.08
C SER A 13 -24.16 19.98 6.76
N THR A 14 -23.49 18.84 6.61
CA THR A 14 -23.05 18.35 5.29
C THR A 14 -24.32 18.15 4.46
N GLN A 15 -24.53 18.95 3.42
CA GLN A 15 -25.75 18.97 2.62
C GLN A 15 -25.86 17.74 1.71
N SER A 16 -24.78 16.95 1.59
CA SER A 16 -24.73 15.71 0.80
C SER A 16 -23.78 14.70 1.43
N GLY A 17 -24.05 13.40 1.23
CA GLY A 17 -23.17 12.32 1.71
C GLY A 17 -21.74 12.39 1.16
N LYS A 18 -21.54 13.07 0.02
CA LYS A 18 -20.22 13.38 -0.52
C LYS A 18 -19.43 14.31 0.40
N GLU A 19 -20.05 15.38 0.88
CA GLU A 19 -19.40 16.33 1.81
C GLU A 19 -19.10 15.68 3.15
N THR A 20 -19.98 14.79 3.64
CA THR A 20 -19.74 14.00 4.85
C THR A 20 -18.51 13.10 4.69
N LEU A 21 -18.40 12.42 3.55
CA LEU A 21 -17.29 11.54 3.26
C LEU A 21 -15.97 12.32 3.14
N GLU A 22 -15.97 13.44 2.43
CA GLU A 22 -14.79 14.31 2.29
C GLU A 22 -14.32 14.83 3.65
N THR A 23 -15.26 15.26 4.51
CA THR A 23 -14.95 15.73 5.86
C THR A 23 -14.35 14.62 6.73
N LEU A 24 -14.90 13.39 6.67
CA LEU A 24 -14.36 12.24 7.40
C LEU A 24 -12.95 11.87 6.95
N ILE A 25 -12.72 11.86 5.64
CA ILE A 25 -11.41 11.57 5.05
C ILE A 25 -10.39 12.61 5.50
N GLN A 26 -10.73 13.90 5.43
CA GLN A 26 -9.83 14.98 5.83
C GLN A 26 -9.51 14.96 7.35
N ALA A 27 -10.50 14.61 8.18
CA ALA A 27 -10.32 14.57 9.64
C ALA A 27 -9.46 13.38 10.10
N HIS A 28 -9.64 12.20 9.49
CA HIS A 28 -8.96 10.97 9.92
C HIS A 28 -7.67 10.67 9.13
N PHE A 29 -7.52 11.23 7.93
CA PHE A 29 -6.40 11.00 7.03
C PHE A 29 -5.89 12.31 6.42
N PRO A 30 -5.26 13.19 7.22
CA PRO A 30 -4.73 14.46 6.72
C PRO A 30 -3.70 14.23 5.61
N GLY A 31 -3.95 14.80 4.43
CA GLY A 31 -3.08 14.69 3.24
C GLY A 31 -3.57 13.73 2.15
N SER A 32 -4.75 13.14 2.29
CA SER A 32 -5.38 12.35 1.22
C SER A 32 -6.00 13.25 0.14
N GLU A 33 -5.70 12.97 -1.13
CA GLU A 33 -6.33 13.62 -2.29
C GLU A 33 -7.44 12.72 -2.87
N ASN A 34 -8.62 13.29 -3.14
CA ASN A 34 -9.67 12.58 -3.87
C ASN A 34 -9.28 12.53 -5.35
N ILE A 35 -8.94 11.34 -5.83
CA ILE A 35 -8.70 11.11 -7.25
C ILE A 35 -10.06 10.85 -7.90
N ASP A 36 -10.53 11.78 -8.74
CA ASP A 36 -11.74 11.58 -9.52
C ASP A 36 -11.54 10.42 -10.52
N CYS A 37 -12.32 9.36 -10.38
CA CYS A 37 -12.26 8.17 -11.25
C CYS A 37 -12.76 8.41 -12.69
N SER A 38 -13.02 9.66 -13.10
CA SER A 38 -13.48 10.03 -14.44
C SER A 38 -12.34 10.15 -15.46
N VAL A 39 -11.09 10.09 -15.01
CA VAL A 39 -9.92 9.99 -15.91
C VAL A 39 -9.92 8.59 -16.54
N PRO A 40 -9.77 8.47 -17.88
CA PRO A 40 -9.55 7.18 -18.52
C PRO A 40 -8.44 6.44 -17.79
N SER A 41 -8.67 5.16 -17.52
CA SER A 41 -7.75 4.28 -16.76
C SER A 41 -6.32 4.26 -17.30
N ASP A 42 -6.10 4.74 -18.53
CA ASP A 42 -4.79 4.88 -19.18
C ASP A 42 -4.00 6.12 -18.75
N THR A 43 -4.65 7.12 -18.15
CA THR A 43 -4.04 8.38 -17.67
C THR A 43 -3.89 8.47 -16.15
N VAL A 44 -4.56 7.60 -15.39
CA VAL A 44 -4.20 7.36 -13.99
C VAL A 44 -2.91 6.57 -14.01
N ARG A 45 -1.77 7.26 -14.12
CA ARG A 45 -0.54 6.73 -13.55
C ARG A 45 -0.88 6.41 -12.10
N PRO A 46 -0.81 5.15 -11.64
CA PRO A 46 -0.98 4.86 -10.23
C PRO A 46 -0.05 5.82 -9.48
N GLY A 47 -0.62 6.65 -8.60
CA GLY A 47 0.04 7.75 -7.89
C GLY A 47 1.15 7.32 -6.94
N THR A 48 1.80 6.20 -7.21
CA THR A 48 3.14 5.87 -6.75
C THR A 48 3.93 5.60 -8.02
N SER A 49 4.89 6.46 -8.35
CA SER A 49 6.03 5.95 -9.12
C SER A 49 6.48 4.68 -8.40
N TYR A 50 6.31 3.50 -9.01
CA TYR A 50 6.76 2.25 -8.44
C TYR A 50 8.28 2.30 -8.41
N ARG A 51 8.81 3.00 -7.40
CA ARG A 51 10.24 3.11 -7.17
C ARG A 51 10.71 1.70 -6.95
N ARG A 52 11.56 1.22 -7.84
CA ARG A 52 12.14 -0.12 -7.69
C ARG A 52 12.82 -0.20 -6.33
N PRO A 53 12.51 -1.22 -5.52
CA PRO A 53 13.07 -1.35 -4.17
C PRO A 53 14.60 -1.39 -4.22
N GLN A 54 15.21 -0.52 -3.41
CA GLN A 54 16.65 -0.34 -3.33
C GLN A 54 17.30 -1.28 -2.30
N LYS A 55 18.64 -1.35 -2.31
CA LYS A 55 19.43 -2.15 -1.36
C LYS A 55 19.04 -1.88 0.10
N ASP A 56 18.74 -0.63 0.45
CA ASP A 56 18.38 -0.27 1.82
C ASP A 56 16.96 -0.71 2.21
N ASP A 57 16.01 -0.70 1.28
CA ASP A 57 14.68 -1.27 1.48
C ASP A 57 14.78 -2.78 1.79
N TRP A 58 15.74 -3.47 1.18
CA TRP A 58 16.00 -4.89 1.45
C TRP A 58 16.68 -5.16 2.79
N LYS A 59 17.57 -4.26 3.23
CA LYS A 59 18.15 -4.33 4.58
C LYS A 59 17.05 -4.12 5.62
N LEU A 60 16.16 -3.16 5.36
CA LEU A 60 15.00 -2.90 6.21
C LEU A 60 14.07 -4.11 6.25
N ALA A 61 13.69 -4.68 5.10
CA ALA A 61 12.85 -5.87 5.03
C ALA A 61 13.47 -7.07 5.77
N LYS A 62 14.79 -7.27 5.66
CA LYS A 62 15.50 -8.32 6.43
C LYS A 62 15.40 -8.11 7.94
N ARG A 63 15.45 -6.85 8.38
CA ARG A 63 15.38 -6.46 9.80
C ARG A 63 13.97 -6.57 10.35
N VAL A 64 12.96 -6.31 9.51
CA VAL A 64 11.55 -6.32 9.92
C VAL A 64 10.96 -7.73 9.88
N VAL A 65 11.31 -8.53 8.87
CA VAL A 65 10.80 -9.90 8.74
C VAL A 65 11.76 -10.87 9.43
N THR A 66 11.48 -11.14 10.70
CA THR A 66 12.22 -12.12 11.53
C THR A 66 11.24 -13.06 12.19
N HIS A 67 11.71 -14.25 12.58
CA HIS A 67 10.90 -15.24 13.26
C HIS A 67 10.10 -14.64 14.44
N ASN A 68 10.80 -13.99 15.38
CA ASN A 68 10.17 -13.44 16.58
C ASN A 68 9.14 -12.35 16.27
N ARG A 69 9.38 -11.54 15.23
CA ARG A 69 8.42 -10.51 14.81
C ARG A 69 7.19 -11.10 14.16
N LEU A 70 7.34 -12.18 13.40
CA LEU A 70 6.22 -12.90 12.80
C LEU A 70 5.40 -13.63 13.87
N ASP A 71 6.06 -14.30 14.82
CA ASP A 71 5.38 -14.94 15.95
C ASP A 71 4.58 -13.92 16.78
N TRP A 72 5.19 -12.77 17.09
CA TRP A 72 4.50 -11.67 17.75
C TRP A 72 3.33 -11.15 16.92
N ALA A 73 3.52 -10.86 15.64
CA ALA A 73 2.47 -10.33 14.77
C ALA A 73 1.26 -11.27 14.66
N LEU A 74 1.52 -12.57 14.47
CA LEU A 74 0.47 -13.58 14.45
C LEU A 74 -0.23 -13.68 15.81
N GLY A 75 0.53 -13.61 16.91
CA GLY A 75 -0.02 -13.63 18.27
C GLY A 75 -0.89 -12.41 18.63
N THR A 76 -0.66 -11.25 18.01
CA THR A 76 -1.42 -10.01 18.30
C THR A 76 -2.81 -9.96 17.67
N PHE A 77 -3.17 -10.94 16.84
CA PHE A 77 -4.52 -10.98 16.29
C PHE A 77 -5.58 -11.19 17.35
N GLU A 78 -6.73 -10.56 17.18
CA GLU A 78 -7.88 -10.77 18.05
C GLU A 78 -8.53 -12.13 17.71
N PRO A 79 -8.64 -13.07 18.67
CA PRO A 79 -9.09 -14.44 18.39
C PRO A 79 -10.52 -14.54 17.83
N TYR A 80 -11.39 -13.58 18.17
CA TYR A 80 -12.81 -13.57 17.77
C TYR A 80 -13.11 -12.57 16.66
N LYS A 81 -12.08 -12.06 16.00
CA LYS A 81 -12.27 -11.11 14.91
C LYS A 81 -12.81 -11.82 13.68
N ALA A 82 -13.83 -11.21 13.07
CA ALA A 82 -14.39 -11.69 11.81
C ALA A 82 -13.33 -11.70 10.71
N ALA A 83 -13.53 -12.57 9.72
CA ALA A 83 -12.70 -12.59 8.53
C ALA A 83 -12.73 -11.24 7.80
N GLY A 84 -11.61 -10.88 7.19
CA GLY A 84 -11.55 -9.73 6.29
C GLY A 84 -12.34 -9.96 5.00
N ASN A 85 -12.22 -9.02 4.08
CA ASN A 85 -12.72 -9.18 2.70
C ASN A 85 -12.02 -10.32 1.94
N ASP A 86 -10.87 -10.76 2.43
CA ASP A 86 -10.13 -11.94 1.97
C ASP A 86 -10.74 -13.28 2.46
N GLY A 87 -11.70 -13.24 3.38
CA GLY A 87 -12.28 -14.43 3.98
C GLY A 87 -11.36 -15.17 4.96
N ILE A 88 -10.21 -14.58 5.31
CA ILE A 88 -9.22 -15.24 6.18
C ILE A 88 -9.50 -14.88 7.64
N PHE A 89 -9.73 -15.90 8.46
CA PHE A 89 -9.94 -15.72 9.90
C PHE A 89 -8.59 -15.59 10.63
N PRO A 90 -8.41 -14.55 11.46
CA PRO A 90 -7.17 -14.36 12.21
C PRO A 90 -6.85 -15.53 13.17
N ALA A 91 -7.88 -16.17 13.74
CA ALA A 91 -7.73 -17.36 14.59
C ALA A 91 -7.05 -18.53 13.86
N LEU A 92 -7.32 -18.71 12.56
CA LEU A 92 -6.69 -19.76 11.77
C LEU A 92 -5.19 -19.48 11.58
N LEU A 93 -4.83 -18.21 11.39
CA LEU A 93 -3.43 -17.78 11.27
C LEU A 93 -2.67 -17.98 12.59
N GLN A 94 -3.32 -17.74 13.73
CA GLN A 94 -2.77 -18.00 15.06
C GLN A 94 -2.52 -19.48 15.30
N GLN A 95 -3.50 -20.33 14.97
CA GLN A 95 -3.37 -21.78 15.15
C GLN A 95 -2.31 -22.39 14.23
N ALA A 96 -2.19 -21.88 13.01
CA ALA A 96 -1.23 -22.36 12.02
C ALA A 96 0.16 -21.71 12.13
N LYS A 97 0.43 -20.88 13.15
CA LYS A 97 1.64 -20.04 13.22
C LYS A 97 2.95 -20.83 13.09
N GLU A 98 3.04 -22.00 13.74
CA GLU A 98 4.24 -22.85 13.73
C GLU A 98 4.58 -23.35 12.31
N MET A 99 3.55 -23.56 11.48
CA MET A 99 3.72 -23.93 10.07
C MET A 99 3.89 -22.70 9.18
N LEU A 100 3.19 -21.60 9.47
CA LEU A 100 3.12 -20.44 8.62
C LEU A 100 4.40 -19.59 8.66
N ILE A 101 5.00 -19.42 9.84
CA ILE A 101 6.24 -18.64 10.02
C ILE A 101 7.38 -19.12 9.10
N PRO A 102 7.75 -20.41 9.02
CA PRO A 102 8.81 -20.85 8.12
C PRO A 102 8.46 -20.63 6.65
N ILE A 103 7.20 -20.83 6.25
CA ILE A 103 6.74 -20.59 4.87
C ILE A 103 6.87 -19.11 4.51
N LEU A 104 6.41 -18.19 5.38
CA LEU A 104 6.50 -16.74 5.17
C LEU A 104 7.97 -16.30 5.03
N LEU A 105 8.87 -16.84 5.84
CA LEU A 105 10.30 -16.55 5.73
C LEU A 105 10.90 -17.00 4.39
N ILE A 106 10.50 -18.17 3.89
CA ILE A 106 10.93 -18.67 2.57
C ILE A 106 10.37 -17.79 1.46
N LEU A 107 9.08 -17.45 1.51
CA LEU A 107 8.44 -16.59 0.52
C LEU A 107 9.08 -15.20 0.47
N CYS A 108 9.40 -14.60 1.62
CA CYS A 108 10.12 -13.33 1.65
C CYS A 108 11.52 -13.43 1.03
N LYS A 109 12.24 -14.55 1.20
CA LYS A 109 13.53 -14.78 0.53
C LYS A 109 13.34 -14.92 -0.99
N LEU A 110 12.34 -15.68 -1.43
CA LEU A 110 12.05 -15.92 -2.85
C LEU A 110 11.64 -14.62 -3.56
N PHE A 111 10.74 -13.85 -2.95
CA PHE A 111 10.27 -12.58 -3.49
C PHE A 111 11.41 -11.59 -3.69
N ARG A 112 12.34 -11.51 -2.72
CA ARG A 112 13.57 -10.71 -2.85
C ARG A 112 14.40 -11.19 -4.05
N ALA A 113 14.66 -12.48 -4.14
CA ALA A 113 15.46 -13.06 -5.22
C ALA A 113 14.83 -12.81 -6.61
N SER A 114 13.51 -12.95 -6.73
CA SER A 114 12.77 -12.69 -7.97
C SER A 114 12.96 -11.25 -8.45
N ILE A 115 12.85 -10.27 -7.56
CA ILE A 115 13.02 -8.86 -7.91
C ILE A 115 14.47 -8.53 -8.25
N TYR A 116 15.45 -9.14 -7.56
CA TYR A 116 16.85 -9.01 -7.92
C TYR A 116 17.15 -9.58 -9.31
N SER A 117 16.56 -10.72 -9.67
CA SER A 117 16.72 -11.33 -11.00
C SER A 117 16.18 -10.40 -12.10
N ASN A 118 14.97 -9.84 -11.90
CA ASN A 118 14.36 -8.91 -12.85
C ASN A 118 15.20 -7.62 -13.05
N ARG A 119 16.02 -7.22 -12.05
CA ARG A 119 16.95 -6.09 -12.18
C ARG A 119 18.07 -6.35 -13.18
N LEU A 120 18.58 -7.58 -13.28
CA LEU A 120 19.71 -7.91 -14.17
C LEU A 120 19.26 -7.90 -15.65
N TYR A 121 18.12 -8.53 -15.95
CA TYR A 121 17.58 -8.58 -17.32
C TYR A 121 17.22 -7.20 -17.89
N THR A 122 16.77 -6.25 -17.06
CA THR A 122 16.39 -4.92 -17.56
C THR A 122 17.58 -4.01 -17.83
N ASN A 123 18.72 -4.21 -17.16
CA ASN A 123 19.91 -3.39 -17.39
C ASN A 123 20.59 -3.79 -18.70
N ASP A 124 20.66 -5.09 -18.99
CA ASP A 124 21.23 -5.58 -20.25
C ASP A 124 20.43 -5.05 -21.46
N LEU A 125 19.10 -5.04 -21.41
CA LEU A 125 18.28 -4.55 -22.53
C LEU A 125 18.46 -3.06 -22.83
N GLU A 126 18.72 -2.22 -21.83
CA GLU A 126 18.98 -0.79 -22.03
C GLU A 126 20.40 -0.54 -22.54
N GLU A 127 21.38 -1.35 -22.12
CA GLU A 127 22.76 -1.29 -22.61
C GLU A 127 22.85 -1.67 -24.10
N TRP A 128 22.16 -2.73 -24.51
CA TRP A 128 22.09 -3.16 -25.92
C TRP A 128 21.36 -2.13 -26.80
N LYS A 129 20.30 -1.48 -26.31
CA LYS A 129 19.63 -0.39 -27.03
C LYS A 129 20.54 0.82 -27.19
N GLY A 130 21.30 1.22 -26.17
CA GLY A 130 22.27 2.32 -26.25
C GLY A 130 23.39 2.05 -27.27
N ALA A 131 23.90 0.82 -27.30
CA ALA A 131 24.95 0.41 -28.24
C ALA A 131 24.48 0.45 -29.72
N VAL A 132 23.24 0.04 -29.99
CA VAL A 132 22.67 0.05 -31.35
C VAL A 132 22.46 1.48 -31.87
N HIS A 133 21.98 2.41 -31.05
CA HIS A 133 21.77 3.81 -31.46
C HIS A 133 23.08 4.59 -31.69
N SER A 134 24.19 4.14 -31.10
CA SER A 134 25.51 4.74 -31.33
C SER A 134 26.17 4.26 -32.63
N GLN A 135 25.72 3.13 -33.19
CA GLN A 135 26.25 2.55 -34.43
C GLN A 135 25.52 3.08 -35.69
N THR A 136 24.33 3.66 -35.55
CA THR A 136 23.51 4.18 -36.67
C THR A 136 23.75 5.67 -36.98
N LYS A 137 24.71 6.32 -36.32
CA LYS A 137 25.22 7.67 -36.67
C LYS A 137 26.59 7.55 -37.35
N LYS A 138 26.61 7.07 -38.59
CA LYS A 138 27.73 7.24 -39.52
C LYS A 138 27.20 7.57 -40.89
#